data_AF-A0A537JPX8-F1
#
_entry.id   AF-A0A537JPX8-F1
#
_cell.length_a   1.000
_cell.length_b   1.000
_cell.length_c   1.000
_cell.angle_alpha   90.00
_cell.angle_beta   90.00
_cell.angle_gamma   90.00
#
_symmetry.space_group_name_H-M   'P 1'
#
loop_
_entity.id
_entity.type
_entity.pdbx_description
1 polymer ?
#
loop_
_entity_poly.entity_id
_entity_poly.type
_entity_poly.pdbx_seq_one_letter_code
_entity_poly.pdbx_strand_id
1 'polypeptide(L)'
;MISTKKPRFSELQQDDIILAQEQIFDRVILEGKYQYDALITIARTKQNACWVILEFDNLCLADFIRLSELSKLSKAIKIRSDIIDKENYSIKEIVVTNHVEDDLGFIIWECTSQ
;
A
#
# COMPACT_ATOMS: atom_id res chain seq x y z
N MET A 1 -2.15 22.53 17.49
CA MET A 1 -1.00 21.74 17.02
C MET A 1 -1.55 20.49 16.40
N ILE A 2 -1.58 20.41 15.06
CA ILE A 2 -2.06 19.23 14.36
C ILE A 2 -0.89 18.24 14.36
N SER A 3 -1.02 17.18 15.16
CA SER A 3 -0.09 16.06 15.15
C SER A 3 -0.26 15.36 13.81
N THR A 4 0.65 15.64 12.88
CA THR A 4 0.83 14.86 11.66
C THR A 4 1.38 13.50 12.08
N LYS A 5 0.47 12.55 12.34
CA LYS A 5 0.84 11.15 12.47
C LYS A 5 1.49 10.73 11.15
N LYS A 6 2.82 10.60 11.17
CA LYS A 6 3.57 9.93 10.11
C LYS A 6 2.94 8.54 9.88
N PRO A 7 2.87 8.06 8.62
CA PRO A 7 2.43 6.70 8.34
C PRO A 7 3.26 5.69 9.15
N ARG A 8 2.56 4.67 9.67
CA ARG A 8 2.97 3.86 10.81
C ARG A 8 3.96 2.77 10.41
N PHE A 9 5.21 3.15 10.19
CA PHE A 9 6.33 2.22 10.39
C PHE A 9 6.55 1.86 11.86
N SER A 10 5.90 2.59 12.79
CA SER A 10 6.21 2.57 14.22
C SER A 10 5.62 1.40 15.02
N GLU A 11 4.83 0.51 14.43
CA GLU A 11 4.33 -0.71 15.10
C GLU A 11 5.14 -1.97 14.75
N LEU A 12 5.91 -1.93 13.66
CA LEU A 12 6.96 -2.91 13.43
C LEU A 12 8.17 -2.48 14.27
N GLN A 13 8.62 -3.33 15.20
CA GLN A 13 9.92 -3.10 15.80
C GLN A 13 10.93 -3.04 14.65
N GLN A 14 11.67 -1.93 14.55
CA GLN A 14 12.63 -1.67 13.47
C GLN A 14 13.63 -2.82 13.32
N ASP A 15 13.85 -3.57 14.41
CA ASP A 15 14.71 -4.75 14.51
C ASP A 15 14.19 -5.99 13.76
N ASP A 16 12.93 -6.00 13.31
CA ASP A 16 12.34 -7.13 12.59
C ASP A 16 12.40 -7.00 11.07
N ILE A 17 12.74 -5.83 10.51
CA ILE A 17 12.77 -5.61 9.06
C ILE A 17 14.12 -6.11 8.49
N ILE A 18 14.08 -7.03 7.52
CA ILE A 18 15.26 -7.52 6.80
C ILE A 18 15.53 -6.69 5.54
N LEU A 19 14.46 -6.33 4.83
CA LEU A 19 14.54 -5.68 3.53
C LEU A 19 13.44 -4.64 3.43
N ALA A 20 13.82 -3.40 3.10
CA ALA A 20 12.90 -2.33 2.79
C ALA A 20 13.30 -1.71 1.44
N GLN A 21 12.34 -1.61 0.54
CA GLN A 21 12.41 -0.76 -0.65
C GLN A 21 11.42 0.37 -0.45
N GLU A 22 11.91 1.59 -0.29
CA GLU A 22 11.10 2.75 0.11
C GLU A 22 10.73 3.62 -1.09
N GLN A 23 9.45 4.00 -1.15
CA GLN A 23 8.90 5.04 -2.02
C GLN A 23 9.25 4.89 -3.52
N ILE A 24 9.11 3.68 -4.06
CA ILE A 24 9.28 3.43 -5.48
C ILE A 24 7.99 3.83 -6.21
N PHE A 25 8.10 4.76 -7.15
CA PHE A 25 6.97 5.12 -8.00
C PHE A 25 6.74 4.04 -9.07
N ASP A 26 5.52 3.50 -9.12
CA ASP A 26 5.12 2.51 -10.12
C ASP A 26 3.59 2.55 -10.34
N ARG A 27 3.14 1.93 -11.43
CA ARG A 27 1.71 1.75 -11.70
C ARG A 27 1.21 0.47 -11.06
N VAL A 28 0.22 0.59 -10.19
CA VAL A 28 -0.48 -0.55 -9.58
C VAL A 28 -1.76 -0.87 -10.31
N ILE A 29 -2.03 -2.16 -10.47
CA ILE A 29 -3.25 -2.70 -11.06
C ILE A 29 -3.99 -3.47 -9.97
N LEU A 30 -5.15 -2.95 -9.54
CA LEU A 30 -6.01 -3.55 -8.53
C LEU A 30 -7.17 -4.32 -9.19
N GLU A 31 -7.45 -5.52 -8.68
CA GLU A 31 -8.49 -6.43 -9.18
C GLU A 31 -8.40 -6.71 -10.70
N GLY A 32 -7.22 -6.52 -11.29
CA GLY A 32 -6.99 -6.65 -12.73
C GLY A 32 -7.68 -5.60 -13.61
N LYS A 33 -8.29 -4.57 -13.02
CA LYS A 33 -9.10 -3.57 -13.75
C LYS A 33 -8.79 -2.13 -13.42
N TYR A 34 -8.46 -1.81 -12.17
CA TYR A 34 -8.24 -0.43 -11.75
C TYR A 34 -6.76 -0.12 -11.75
N GLN A 35 -6.36 0.96 -12.40
CA GLN A 35 -4.96 1.30 -12.58
C GLN A 35 -4.69 2.65 -11.96
N TYR A 36 -3.68 2.72 -11.10
CA TYR A 36 -3.31 3.93 -10.39
C TYR A 36 -1.79 4.07 -10.38
N ASP A 37 -1.32 5.29 -10.50
CA ASP A 37 0.07 5.60 -10.22
C ASP A 37 0.21 5.77 -8.69
N ALA A 38 1.20 5.11 -8.08
CA ALA A 38 1.38 5.10 -6.64
C ALA A 38 2.86 5.08 -6.25
N LEU A 39 3.18 5.64 -5.09
CA LEU A 39 4.43 5.33 -4.40
C LEU A 39 4.24 4.04 -3.62
N ILE A 40 5.12 3.08 -3.86
CA ILE A 40 5.09 1.75 -3.26
C ILE A 40 6.26 1.63 -2.32
N THR A 41 5.99 1.27 -1.08
CA THR A 41 7.00 0.85 -0.12
C THR A 41 6.77 -0.60 0.27
N ILE A 42 7.79 -1.44 0.14
CA ILE A 42 7.71 -2.86 0.47
C ILE A 42 8.72 -3.16 1.57
N ALA A 43 8.23 -3.71 2.68
CA ALA A 43 9.07 -4.15 3.79
C ALA A 43 8.85 -5.63 4.08
N ARG A 44 9.93 -6.37 4.33
CA ARG A 44 9.89 -7.79 4.69
C ARG A 44 10.49 -8.00 6.07
N THR A 45 9.80 -8.75 6.91
CA THR A 45 10.26 -9.04 8.28
C THR A 45 11.08 -10.33 8.38
N LYS A 46 11.75 -10.54 9.51
CA LYS A 46 12.46 -11.77 9.89
C LYS A 46 11.56 -13.00 9.91
N GLN A 47 10.29 -12.81 10.20
CA GLN A 47 9.27 -13.85 10.19
C GLN A 47 8.70 -14.08 8.78
N ASN A 48 9.33 -13.51 7.76
CA ASN A 48 8.97 -13.59 6.35
C ASN A 48 7.62 -12.94 5.99
N ALA A 49 7.04 -12.14 6.90
CA ALA A 49 5.85 -11.36 6.62
C ALA A 49 6.20 -10.19 5.69
N CYS A 50 5.34 -9.91 4.71
CA CYS A 50 5.52 -8.77 3.80
C CYS A 50 4.46 -7.71 4.07
N TRP A 51 4.94 -6.48 4.19
CA TRP A 51 4.16 -5.27 4.36
C TRP A 51 4.30 -4.42 3.12
N VAL A 52 3.18 -3.85 2.67
CA VAL A 52 3.13 -2.98 1.50
C VAL A 52 2.43 -1.71 1.90
N ILE A 53 3.04 -0.56 1.62
CA ILE A 53 2.41 0.74 1.73
C ILE A 53 2.22 1.27 0.32
N LEU A 54 1.01 1.72 0.02
CA LEU A 54 0.66 2.37 -1.24
C LEU A 54 0.22 3.79 -0.93
N GLU A 55 0.87 4.76 -1.53
CA GLU A 55 0.50 6.17 -1.45
C GLU A 55 -0.01 6.62 -2.82
N PHE A 56 -1.27 7.01 -2.87
CA PHE A 56 -1.95 7.50 -4.06
C PHE A 56 -2.15 9.00 -3.92
N ASP A 57 -1.77 9.76 -4.94
CA ASP A 57 -1.86 11.22 -4.96
C ASP A 57 -2.58 11.72 -6.22
N ASN A 58 -3.08 12.96 -6.17
CA ASN A 58 -3.77 13.64 -7.27
C ASN A 58 -4.98 12.83 -7.81
N LEU A 59 -5.70 12.14 -6.92
CA LEU A 59 -6.85 11.33 -7.32
C LEU A 59 -8.02 12.21 -7.77
N CYS A 60 -8.68 11.81 -8.86
CA CYS A 60 -9.98 12.39 -9.16
C CYS A 60 -11.04 11.82 -8.19
N LEU A 61 -12.19 12.50 -8.06
CA LEU A 61 -13.25 12.09 -7.13
C LEU A 61 -13.70 10.63 -7.34
N ALA A 62 -13.78 10.17 -8.59
CA ALA A 62 -14.19 8.81 -8.89
C ALA A 62 -13.16 7.77 -8.41
N ASP A 63 -11.87 8.07 -8.57
CA ASP A 63 -10.78 7.20 -8.12
C ASP A 63 -10.66 7.19 -6.60
N PHE A 64 -10.79 8.36 -5.97
CA PHE A 64 -10.83 8.51 -4.52
C PHE A 64 -11.93 7.64 -3.91
N ILE A 65 -13.18 7.80 -4.37
CA ILE A 65 -14.31 6.99 -3.89
C ILE A 65 -14.02 5.50 -4.09
N ARG A 66 -13.49 5.11 -5.25
CA ARG A 66 -13.19 3.71 -5.55
C ARG A 66 -12.16 3.12 -4.59
N LEU A 67 -11.07 3.84 -4.35
CA LEU A 67 -10.03 3.40 -3.44
C LEU A 67 -10.58 3.33 -2.01
N SER A 68 -11.30 4.34 -1.54
CA SER A 68 -11.92 4.30 -0.21
C SER A 68 -13.00 3.21 -0.06
N GLU A 69 -13.62 2.75 -1.15
CA GLU A 69 -14.51 1.57 -1.16
C GLU A 69 -13.72 0.26 -1.07
N LEU A 70 -12.65 0.14 -1.86
CA LEU A 70 -11.80 -1.05 -1.89
C LEU A 70 -11.12 -1.29 -0.54
N SER A 71 -10.66 -0.23 0.14
CA SER A 71 -9.98 -0.32 1.44
C SER A 71 -10.85 -0.88 2.56
N LYS A 72 -12.19 -0.86 2.39
CA LYS A 72 -13.18 -1.38 3.36
C LYS A 72 -13.52 -2.84 3.15
N LEU A 73 -13.02 -3.47 2.09
CA LEU A 73 -13.29 -4.87 1.81
C LEU A 73 -12.59 -5.77 2.85
N SER A 74 -13.34 -6.70 3.42
CA SER A 74 -12.79 -7.72 4.32
C SER A 74 -12.03 -8.84 3.60
N LYS A 75 -11.97 -8.78 2.26
CA LYS A 75 -11.30 -9.78 1.41
C LYS A 75 -9.99 -9.21 0.88
N ALA A 76 -9.08 -10.11 0.51
CA ALA A 76 -7.86 -9.71 -0.17
C ALA A 76 -8.17 -9.09 -1.54
N ILE A 77 -7.39 -8.07 -1.89
CA ILE A 77 -7.45 -7.33 -3.14
C ILE A 77 -6.28 -7.79 -3.99
N LYS A 78 -6.57 -8.23 -5.22
CA LYS A 78 -5.51 -8.60 -6.16
C LYS A 78 -4.72 -7.37 -6.55
N ILE A 79 -3.41 -7.45 -6.50
CA ILE A 79 -2.50 -6.38 -6.87
C ILE A 79 -1.47 -6.90 -7.86
N ARG A 80 -1.10 -6.05 -8.83
CA ARG A 80 0.06 -6.23 -9.69
C ARG A 80 0.77 -4.90 -9.86
N SER A 81 2.08 -4.94 -9.97
CA SER A 81 2.90 -3.82 -10.42
C SER A 81 4.20 -4.39 -10.97
N ASP A 82 4.91 -3.63 -11.78
CA ASP A 82 6.19 -4.06 -12.34
C ASP A 82 7.22 -4.31 -11.23
N ILE A 83 7.29 -3.44 -10.20
CA ILE A 83 8.22 -3.61 -9.09
C ILE A 83 7.87 -4.83 -8.22
N ILE A 84 6.56 -5.07 -7.99
CA ILE A 84 6.09 -6.23 -7.22
C ILE A 84 6.43 -7.53 -7.96
N ASP A 85 6.23 -7.57 -9.28
CA ASP A 85 6.45 -8.76 -10.11
C ASP A 85 7.97 -9.02 -10.35
N LYS A 86 8.80 -7.97 -10.51
CA LYS A 86 10.23 -8.11 -10.85
C LYS A 86 11.12 -8.51 -9.66
N GLU A 87 10.82 -8.04 -8.46
CA GLU A 87 11.71 -8.17 -7.30
C GLU A 87 11.47 -9.46 -6.47
N ASN A 88 10.78 -10.45 -7.04
CA ASN A 88 10.52 -11.76 -6.40
C ASN A 88 9.75 -11.69 -5.06
N TYR A 89 9.08 -10.57 -4.75
CA TYR A 89 8.31 -10.42 -3.51
C TYR A 89 7.12 -11.39 -3.44
N SER A 90 6.70 -11.97 -4.57
CA SER A 90 5.60 -12.95 -4.66
C SER A 90 4.26 -12.46 -4.09
N ILE A 91 4.06 -11.13 -4.02
CA ILE A 91 2.82 -10.52 -3.54
C ILE A 91 1.81 -10.57 -4.67
N LYS A 92 0.70 -11.29 -4.47
CA LYS A 92 -0.40 -11.38 -5.45
C LYS A 92 -1.67 -10.71 -4.96
N GLU A 93 -1.86 -10.72 -3.64
CA GLU A 93 -3.03 -10.17 -2.99
C GLU A 93 -2.59 -9.41 -1.73
N ILE A 94 -3.30 -8.33 -1.45
CA ILE A 94 -3.07 -7.47 -0.28
C ILE A 94 -4.36 -7.33 0.52
N VAL A 95 -4.23 -7.25 1.84
CA VAL A 95 -5.31 -6.87 2.75
C VAL A 95 -4.96 -5.52 3.34
N VAL A 96 -5.83 -4.53 3.12
CA VAL A 96 -5.66 -3.20 3.71
C VAL A 96 -5.93 -3.29 5.21
N THR A 97 -4.90 -3.05 6.01
CA THR A 97 -4.98 -3.11 7.48
C THR A 97 -5.21 -1.73 8.09
N ASN A 98 -4.78 -0.68 7.40
CA ASN A 98 -5.00 0.70 7.81
C ASN A 98 -5.10 1.60 6.57
N HIS A 99 -5.86 2.67 6.73
CA HIS A 99 -6.26 3.55 5.65
C HIS A 99 -6.32 4.99 6.17
N VAL A 100 -5.58 5.88 5.50
CA VAL A 100 -5.56 7.32 5.78
C VAL A 100 -5.90 8.05 4.50
N GLU A 101 -6.79 9.03 4.57
CA GLU A 101 -7.17 9.88 3.44
C GLU A 101 -7.17 11.35 3.87
N ASP A 102 -6.97 12.27 2.93
CA ASP A 102 -7.09 13.72 3.15
C ASP A 102 -8.06 14.41 2.17
N ASP A 103 -8.33 15.69 2.44
CA ASP A 103 -9.26 16.49 1.62
C ASP A 103 -8.69 16.90 0.25
N LEU A 104 -7.42 16.59 -0.03
CA LEU A 104 -6.73 16.93 -1.28
C LEU A 104 -6.70 15.77 -2.29
N GLY A 105 -7.36 14.64 -1.97
CA GLY A 105 -7.40 13.47 -2.84
C GLY A 105 -6.15 12.60 -2.72
N PHE A 106 -5.52 12.63 -1.55
CA PHE A 106 -4.44 11.72 -1.20
C PHE A 106 -4.94 10.57 -0.32
N ILE A 107 -4.48 9.35 -0.61
CA ILE A 107 -4.83 8.13 0.13
C ILE A 107 -3.57 7.32 0.39
N ILE A 108 -3.38 6.89 1.64
CA ILE A 108 -2.38 5.89 2.04
C ILE A 108 -3.09 4.61 2.46
N TRP A 109 -2.66 3.49 1.87
CA TRP A 109 -3.00 2.16 2.34
C TRP A 109 -1.78 1.50 2.96
N GLU A 110 -1.93 1.06 4.21
CA GLU A 110 -0.99 0.11 4.82
C GLU A 110 -1.61 -1.29 4.68
N CYS A 111 -0.83 -2.22 4.12
CA CYS A 111 -1.32 -3.53 3.74
C CYS A 111 -0.39 -4.65 4.24
N THR A 112 -0.99 -5.82 4.44
CA THR A 112 -0.26 -7.09 4.56
C THR A 112 -0.49 -7.94 3.32
N SER A 113 0.53 -8.67 2.87
CA SER A 113 0.40 -9.59 1.73
C SER A 113 -0.11 -10.96 2.16
N GLN A 114 -0.85 -11.64 1.28
CA GLN A 114 -1.16 -13.07 1.40
C GLN A 114 -0.47 -13.90 0.32
#